data_AF-A0A2R6HRA0-F1
#
_entry.id   AF-A0A2R6HRA0-F1
#
_cell.length_a   1.000
_cell.length_b   1.000
_cell.length_c   1.000
_cell.angle_alpha   90.00
_cell.angle_beta   90.00
_cell.angle_gamma   90.00
#
_symmetry.space_group_name_H-M   'P 1'
#
loop_
_entity.id
_entity.type
_entity.pdbx_description
1 polymer ?
#
loop_
_entity_poly.entity_id
_entity_poly.type
_entity_poly.pdbx_seq_one_letter_code
_entity_poly.pdbx_strand_id
1 'polypeptide(L)' 'MASESTTFGFATALTIIGLAIMLYGVTLNSGQAPNAVVAVGGVVVVVAFAVLTAGVMAIDSGHESL' A
#
# COMPACT_ATOMS: atom_id res chain seq x y z
N MET A 1 -13.26 7.36 14.52
CA MET A 1 -12.13 8.32 14.39
C MET A 1 -10.74 7.68 14.57
N ALA A 2 -10.36 7.14 15.73
CA ALA A 2 -8.99 6.57 15.91
C ALA A 2 -8.70 5.33 15.03
N SER A 3 -9.68 4.45 14.82
CA SER A 3 -9.54 3.27 13.94
C SER A 3 -9.43 3.67 12.47
N GLU A 4 -10.18 4.68 12.04
CA GLU A 4 -10.18 5.22 10.69
C GLU A 4 -8.84 5.90 10.34
N SER A 5 -8.29 6.71 11.25
CA SER A 5 -6.97 7.32 11.05
C SER A 5 -5.85 6.27 11.00
N THR A 6 -6.01 5.17 11.75
CA THR A 6 -5.05 4.06 11.76
C THR A 6 -5.09 3.28 10.44
N THR A 7 -6.28 2.94 9.93
CA THR A 7 -6.45 2.28 8.62
C THR A 7 -5.83 3.10 7.50
N PHE A 8 -6.15 4.40 7.45
CA PHE A 8 -5.64 5.28 6.40
C PHE A 8 -4.14 5.51 6.51
N GLY A 9 -3.64 5.72 7.74
CA GLY A 9 -2.21 5.88 8.01
C GLY A 9 -1.39 4.65 7.64
N PHE A 10 -1.90 3.45 7.95
CA PHE A 10 -1.23 2.20 7.64
C PHE A 10 -1.17 1.93 6.13
N ALA A 11 -2.28 2.13 5.40
CA ALA A 11 -2.28 2.01 3.94
C ALA A 11 -1.34 3.02 3.27
N THR A 12 -1.28 4.25 3.78
CA THR A 12 -0.35 5.29 3.31
C THR A 12 1.10 4.86 3.53
N ALA A 13 1.42 4.36 4.74
CA ALA A 13 2.76 3.87 5.06
C ALA A 13 3.19 2.71 4.16
N LEU A 14 2.31 1.72 3.95
CA LEU A 14 2.58 0.61 3.03
C LEU A 14 2.81 1.09 1.59
N THR A 15 2.04 2.09 1.14
CA THR A 15 2.22 2.68 -0.20
C THR A 15 3.60 3.32 -0.32
N ILE A 16 4.02 4.12 0.67
CA ILE A 16 5.35 4.75 0.70
C ILE A 16 6.46 3.67 0.67
N ILE A 17 6.31 2.60 1.44
CA ILE A 17 7.26 1.48 1.46
C ILE A 17 7.35 0.82 0.08
N GLY A 18 6.20 0.53 -0.56
CA GLY A 18 6.18 -0.06 -1.90
C GLY A 18 6.87 0.83 -2.94
N LEU A 19 6.61 2.14 -2.91
CA LEU A 19 7.27 3.11 -3.78
C LEU A 19 8.78 3.19 -3.53
N ALA A 20 9.22 3.17 -2.27
CA ALA A 20 10.64 3.16 -1.93
C ALA A 20 11.35 1.90 -2.48
N ILE A 21 10.72 0.73 -2.41
CA ILE A 21 11.23 -0.51 -2.99
C ILE A 21 11.32 -0.40 -4.52
N MET A 22 10.30 0.16 -5.18
CA MET A 22 10.35 0.37 -6.63
C MET A 22 11.47 1.32 -7.03
N LEU A 23 11.63 2.44 -6.32
CA LEU A 23 12.71 3.40 -6.57
C LEU A 23 14.08 2.74 -6.37
N TYR A 24 14.25 1.94 -5.31
CA TYR A 24 15.47 1.17 -5.11
C TYR A 24 15.73 0.21 -6.30
N GLY A 25 14.70 -0.51 -6.75
CA GLY A 25 14.79 -1.37 -7.93
C GLY A 25 15.22 -0.63 -9.20
N VAL A 26 14.78 0.61 -9.39
CA VAL A 26 15.22 1.48 -10.50
C VAL A 26 16.70 1.85 -10.35
N THR A 27 17.17 2.17 -9.14
CA THR A 27 18.58 2.54 -8.92
C THR A 27 19.55 1.40 -9.22
N LEU A 28 19.13 0.13 -9.09
CA LEU A 28 19.99 -1.04 -9.31
C LEU A 28 20.41 -1.25 -10.77
N ASN A 29 19.59 -0.86 -11.74
CA ASN A 29 19.92 -1.00 -13.17
C ASN A 29 19.71 0.29 -13.97
N SER A 30 19.64 1.43 -13.27
CA SER A 30 19.35 2.75 -13.84
C SER A 30 18.07 2.79 -14.69
N GLY A 31 17.09 1.95 -14.37
CA GLY A 31 15.80 1.88 -15.07
C GLY A 31 15.86 1.27 -16.46
N GLN A 32 16.93 0.56 -16.84
CA GLN A 32 17.08 0.03 -18.20
C GLN A 32 16.14 -1.13 -18.53
N ALA A 33 15.71 -1.89 -17.53
CA ALA A 33 14.77 -2.99 -17.70
C ALA A 33 13.93 -3.21 -16.44
N PRO A 34 12.70 -3.72 -16.56
CA PRO A 34 11.95 -4.22 -15.41
C PRO A 34 12.74 -5.33 -14.71
N ASN A 35 12.77 -5.29 -13.38
CA ASN A 35 13.43 -6.31 -12.57
C ASN A 35 12.51 -6.78 -11.44
N ALA A 36 12.90 -7.90 -10.82
CA ALA A 36 12.12 -8.51 -9.75
C ALA A 36 11.88 -7.57 -8.57
N VAL A 37 12.84 -6.68 -8.24
CA VAL A 37 12.71 -5.74 -7.11
C VAL A 37 11.63 -4.70 -7.38
N VAL A 38 11.57 -4.15 -8.60
CA VAL A 38 10.48 -3.24 -9.01
C VAL A 38 9.13 -3.95 -8.96
N ALA A 39 9.06 -5.21 -9.41
CA ALA A 39 7.83 -6.00 -9.34
C ALA A 39 7.37 -6.23 -7.90
N VAL A 40 8.29 -6.56 -6.98
CA VAL A 40 7.98 -6.69 -5.55
C VAL A 40 7.43 -5.39 -4.97
N GLY A 41 8.04 -4.24 -5.29
CA GLY A 41 7.52 -2.95 -4.86
C GLY A 41 6.10 -2.68 -5.37
N GLY A 42 5.80 -3.05 -6.62
CA GLY A 42 4.45 -2.99 -7.17
C GLY A 42 3.45 -3.87 -6.43
N VAL A 43 3.82 -5.11 -6.09
CA VAL A 43 2.97 -6.01 -5.29
C VAL A 43 2.65 -5.41 -3.92
N VAL A 44 3.63 -4.79 -3.25
CA VAL A 44 3.41 -4.12 -1.97
C VAL A 44 2.39 -2.98 -2.09
N VAL A 45 2.45 -2.20 -3.17
CA VAL A 45 1.44 -1.14 -3.43
C VAL A 45 0.05 -1.74 -3.62
N VAL A 46 -0.09 -2.84 -4.37
CA VAL A 46 -1.38 -3.54 -4.54
C VAL A 46 -1.92 -4.03 -3.21
N VAL A 47 -1.07 -4.59 -2.34
CA VAL A 47 -1.46 -5.01 -0.99
C VAL A 47 -1.91 -3.81 -0.15
N ALA A 48 -1.23 -2.66 -0.25
CA ALA A 48 -1.64 -1.43 0.44
C ALA A 48 -3.06 -0.99 0.03
N PHE A 49 -3.38 -1.07 -1.26
CA PHE A 49 -4.74 -0.81 -1.75
C PHE A 49 -5.75 -1.83 -1.23
N ALA A 50 -5.42 -3.12 -1.25
CA ALA A 50 -6.31 -4.15 -0.72
C ALA A 50 -6.62 -3.93 0.78
N VAL A 51 -5.61 -3.55 1.57
CA VAL A 51 -5.77 -3.22 2.99
C VAL A 51 -6.63 -1.97 3.18
N LEU A 52 -6.43 -0.93 2.37
CA LEU A 52 -7.26 0.27 2.41
C LEU A 52 -8.71 -0.06 2.09
N THR A 53 -8.96 -0.78 1.01
CA THR A 53 -10.31 -1.18 0.57
C THR A 53 -11.00 -2.03 1.64
N ALA A 54 -10.32 -3.05 2.18
CA ALA A 54 -10.85 -3.88 3.26
C ALA A 54 -11.13 -3.06 4.54
N GLY A 55 -10.24 -2.14 4.88
CA GLY A 55 -10.40 -1.28 6.04
C GLY A 55 -11.57 -0.31 5.91
N VAL A 56 -11.81 0.26 4.72
CA VAL A 56 -12.98 1.11 4.46
C VAL A 56 -14.28 0.30 4.55
N MET A 57 -14.33 -0.90 3.96
CA MET A 57 -15.50 -1.78 4.06
C MET A 57 -15.82 -2.14 5.52
N ALA A 58 -14.80 -2.44 6.33
CA ALA A 58 -15.00 -2.76 7.75
C ALA A 58 -15.52 -1.58 8.57
N ILE A 59 -15.09 -0.35 8.27
CA ILE A 59 -15.58 0.87 8.93
C ILE A 59 -17.04 1.12 8.57
N ASP A 60 -17.40 0.95 7.30
CA ASP A 60 -18.76 1.15 6.81
C ASP A 60 -19.75 0.16 7.45
N SER A 61 -19.41 -1.14 7.47
CA SER A 61 -20.23 -2.17 8.14
C SER A 61 -20.42 -1.93 9.64
N GLY A 62 -19.46 -1.27 10.30
CA GLY A 62 -19.58 -0.90 11.70
C GLY A 62 -20.60 0.22 11.95
N HIS A 63 -20.75 1.16 11.01
CA HIS A 63 -21.71 2.27 11.12
C HIS A 63 -23.16 1.85 10.89
N GLU A 64 -23.44 0.84 10.06
CA GLU A 64 -24.81 0.34 9.85
C GLU A 64 -25.41 -0.38 11.07
N SER A 65 -24.58 -0.74 12.06
CA SER A 65 -24.99 -1.53 13.23
C SER A 65 -25.34 -0.73 14.50
N LEU A 66 -25.26 0.61 14.44
CA LEU A 66 -25.55 1.55 15.54
C LEU A 66 -26.77 2.41 15.22
#